data_AF-A0A817EB40-F1
#
_entry.id   AF-A0A817EB40-F1
#
_cell.length_a   1.000
_cell.length_b   1.000
_cell.length_c   1.000
_cell.angle_alpha   90.00
_cell.angle_beta   90.00
_cell.angle_gamma   90.00
#
_symmetry.space_group_name_H-M   'P 1'
#
loop_
_entity.id
_entity.type
_entity.pdbx_description
1 polymer ?
#
loop_
_entity_poly.entity_id
_entity_poly.type
_entity_poly.pdbx_seq_one_letter_code
_entity_poly.pdbx_strand_id
1 'polypeptide(L)'
;MYTNNHLNIQRSIGNINPLYLRLKYDLNKQDENIFLTPNIDTFINRFGKMGPFIATILSTLTSLAQPKYQIIEYLKIFYKEDIHMKHPELTQKECVELVENIARQLETKLNQFTDIDVSKRIVSELVENSTDINQLSRLNPLYYPWL
;
A
#
# COMPACT_ATOMS: atom_id res chain seq x y z
N MET A 1 -23.96 -7.76 -5.07
CA MET A 1 -22.92 -8.71 -5.52
C MET A 1 -21.89 -8.81 -4.41
N TYR A 2 -21.83 -9.95 -3.71
CA TYR A 2 -20.84 -10.17 -2.66
C TYR A 2 -19.50 -10.53 -3.32
N THR A 3 -18.54 -9.61 -3.30
CA THR A 3 -17.18 -9.91 -3.74
C THR A 3 -16.52 -10.75 -2.67
N ASN A 4 -16.39 -12.05 -2.93
CA ASN A 4 -15.59 -12.96 -2.11
C ASN A 4 -14.13 -12.51 -2.16
N ASN A 5 -13.70 -11.73 -1.17
CA ASN A 5 -12.30 -11.42 -0.91
C ASN A 5 -11.62 -12.65 -0.30
N HIS A 6 -11.50 -13.74 -1.06
CA HIS A 6 -10.64 -14.85 -0.66
C HIS A 6 -9.18 -14.44 -0.93
N LEU A 7 -8.36 -14.40 0.12
CA LEU A 7 -6.90 -14.42 0.01
C LEU A 7 -6.52 -15.61 -0.87
N ASN A 8 -6.07 -15.35 -2.10
CA ASN A 8 -5.69 -16.40 -3.04
C ASN A 8 -4.24 -16.80 -2.78
N ILE A 9 -4.07 -17.79 -1.91
CA ILE A 9 -2.76 -18.36 -1.59
C ILE A 9 -2.51 -19.53 -2.55
N GLN A 10 -1.48 -19.43 -3.37
CA GLN A 10 -1.04 -20.51 -4.23
C GLN A 10 -0.48 -21.66 -3.37
N ARG A 11 -1.24 -22.75 -3.23
CA ARG A 11 -0.93 -23.86 -2.32
C ARG A 11 0.42 -24.54 -2.58
N SER A 12 0.93 -24.48 -3.80
CA SER A 12 2.20 -25.12 -4.19
C SER A 12 3.44 -24.34 -3.76
N ILE A 13 3.36 -23.00 -3.73
CA ILE A 13 4.53 -22.13 -3.50
C ILE A 13 4.33 -21.13 -2.36
N GLY A 14 3.13 -21.02 -1.80
CA GLY A 14 2.79 -20.13 -0.70
C GLY A 14 2.61 -18.66 -1.08
N ASN A 15 2.64 -18.30 -2.37
CA ASN A 15 2.50 -16.92 -2.82
C ASN A 15 1.07 -16.40 -2.62
N ILE A 16 0.97 -15.18 -2.12
CA ILE A 16 -0.29 -14.45 -1.98
C ILE A 16 -0.54 -13.68 -3.28
N ASN A 17 -1.58 -14.04 -4.01
CA ASN A 17 -2.06 -13.27 -5.15
C ASN A 17 -3.15 -12.31 -4.68
N PRO A 18 -2.91 -10.98 -4.70
CA PRO A 18 -3.96 -10.03 -4.41
C PRO A 18 -4.91 -9.97 -5.61
N LEU A 19 -6.03 -10.70 -5.53
CA LEU A 19 -7.02 -10.80 -6.61
C LEU A 19 -7.69 -9.45 -6.95
N TYR A 20 -7.68 -8.49 -6.03
CA TYR A 20 -8.35 -7.20 -6.17
C TYR A 20 -7.51 -6.06 -5.60
N LEU A 21 -6.44 -5.68 -6.29
CA LEU A 21 -5.77 -4.40 -6.03
C LEU A 21 -6.56 -3.29 -6.74
N ARG A 22 -7.22 -2.43 -5.95
CA ARG A 22 -7.75 -1.17 -6.46
C ARG A 22 -6.89 -0.04 -5.93
N LEU A 23 -6.32 0.74 -6.83
CA LEU A 23 -5.65 1.99 -6.45
C LEU A 23 -6.73 2.93 -5.90
N LYS A 24 -6.69 3.13 -4.58
CA LYS A 24 -7.44 4.20 -3.92
C LYS A 24 -6.47 5.37 -3.82
N TYR A 25 -6.80 6.46 -4.49
CA TYR A 25 -6.25 7.76 -4.16
C TYR A 25 -7.36 8.47 -3.38
N ASP A 26 -7.08 8.83 -2.13
CA ASP A 26 -7.96 9.69 -1.35
C ASP A 26 -7.11 10.87 -0.91
N LEU A 27 -7.35 12.04 -1.53
CA LEU A 27 -6.60 13.27 -1.24
C LEU A 27 -6.77 13.70 0.23
N ASN A 28 -7.79 13.17 0.93
CA ASN A 28 -8.18 13.58 2.26
C ASN A 28 -7.94 12.49 3.34
N LYS A 29 -7.53 11.28 2.97
CA LYS A 29 -7.27 10.20 3.92
C LYS A 29 -5.88 9.58 3.73
N GLN A 30 -5.03 9.91 4.70
CA GLN A 30 -3.77 9.21 4.97
C GLN A 30 -4.05 7.90 5.71
N ASP A 31 -4.71 6.94 5.07
CA ASP A 31 -4.74 5.58 5.60
C ASP A 31 -3.42 4.89 5.21
N GLU A 32 -2.34 5.27 5.90
CA GLU A 32 -0.98 4.76 5.64
C GLU A 32 -0.66 3.48 6.41
N ASN A 33 -1.67 2.79 6.91
CA ASN A 33 -1.48 1.65 7.80
C ASN A 33 -1.49 0.34 7.02
N ILE A 34 -0.47 -0.47 7.27
CA ILE A 34 -0.46 -1.89 6.91
C ILE A 34 -1.29 -2.60 7.97
N PHE A 35 -2.20 -3.48 7.57
CA PHE A 35 -2.99 -4.25 8.53
C PHE A 35 -2.57 -5.72 8.46
N LEU A 36 -1.96 -6.20 9.55
CA LEU A 36 -1.70 -7.62 9.76
C LEU A 36 -2.77 -8.14 10.72
N THR A 37 -3.74 -8.87 10.16
CA THR A 37 -4.77 -9.51 10.96
C THR A 37 -4.17 -10.61 11.84
N PRO A 38 -4.86 -11.01 12.93
CA PRO A 38 -4.30 -11.97 13.88
C PRO A 38 -3.82 -13.29 13.26
N ASN A 39 -4.49 -13.82 12.22
CA ASN A 39 -4.02 -15.07 11.60
C ASN A 39 -2.79 -14.84 10.73
N ILE A 40 -2.70 -13.71 10.01
CA ILE A 40 -1.51 -13.36 9.22
C ILE A 40 -0.33 -13.10 10.16
N ASP A 41 -0.56 -12.41 11.28
CA ASP A 41 0.46 -12.16 12.29
C ASP A 41 1.00 -13.46 12.89
N THR A 42 0.10 -14.39 13.24
CA THR A 42 0.45 -15.71 13.76
C THR A 42 1.22 -16.53 12.71
N PHE A 43 0.83 -16.46 11.45
CA PHE A 43 1.47 -17.16 10.34
C PHE A 43 2.90 -16.65 10.07
N ILE A 44 3.07 -15.33 9.97
CA ILE A 44 4.39 -14.71 9.74
C ILE A 44 5.29 -14.90 10.96
N ASN A 45 4.70 -14.92 12.16
CA ASN A 45 5.35 -15.00 13.47
C ASN A 45 6.30 -13.83 13.77
N ARG A 46 6.75 -13.74 15.03
CA ARG A 46 7.61 -12.63 15.50
C ARG A 46 8.95 -12.57 14.75
N PHE A 47 9.56 -13.72 14.47
CA PHE A 47 10.84 -13.79 13.75
C PHE A 47 10.68 -13.35 12.29
N GLY A 48 9.60 -13.79 11.63
CA GLY A 48 9.29 -13.38 10.27
C GLY A 48 9.05 -11.88 10.16
N LYS A 49 8.32 -11.30 11.12
CA LYS A 49 8.08 -9.85 11.20
C LYS A 49 9.37 -9.05 11.34
N MET A 50 10.19 -9.39 12.33
CA MET A 50 11.39 -8.61 12.66
C MET A 50 12.54 -8.80 11.64
N GLY A 51 12.51 -9.89 10.86
CA GLY A 51 13.54 -10.21 9.88
C GLY A 51 13.06 -10.04 8.44
N PRO A 52 12.63 -11.14 7.78
CA PRO A 52 12.38 -11.16 6.35
C PRO A 52 11.26 -10.19 5.93
N PHE A 53 10.23 -9.97 6.74
CA PHE A 53 9.12 -9.08 6.38
C PHE A 53 9.58 -7.62 6.29
N ILE A 54 10.20 -7.09 7.35
CA ILE A 54 10.79 -5.73 7.34
C ILE A 54 11.85 -5.61 6.24
N ALA A 55 12.75 -6.59 6.10
CA ALA A 55 13.81 -6.55 5.10
C ALA A 55 13.26 -6.49 3.66
N THR A 56 12.18 -7.23 3.37
CA THR A 56 11.54 -7.24 2.05
C THR A 56 10.87 -5.90 1.76
N ILE A 57 10.13 -5.34 2.73
CA ILE A 57 9.50 -4.02 2.59
C ILE A 57 10.58 -2.96 2.36
N LEU A 58 11.62 -2.96 3.19
CA LEU A 58 12.72 -2.02 3.10
C LEU A 58 13.42 -2.09 1.73
N SER A 59 13.79 -3.31 1.29
CA SER A 59 14.44 -3.51 -0.01
C SER A 59 13.55 -3.06 -1.17
N THR A 60 12.24 -3.25 -1.07
CA THR A 60 11.30 -2.82 -2.10
C THR A 60 11.22 -1.30 -2.14
N LEU A 61 11.04 -0.65 -0.99
CA LEU A 61 10.93 0.81 -0.91
C LEU A 61 12.21 1.52 -1.38
N THR A 62 13.38 1.03 -0.99
CA THR A 62 14.66 1.61 -1.43
C THR A 62 14.89 1.40 -2.93
N SER A 63 14.49 0.24 -3.47
CA SER A 63 14.55 -0.06 -4.90
C SER A 63 13.52 0.75 -5.72
N LEU A 64 12.40 1.14 -5.12
CA LEU A 64 11.44 2.05 -5.73
C LEU A 64 11.91 3.51 -5.68
N ALA A 65 12.67 3.88 -4.65
CA ALA A 65 13.26 5.20 -4.52
C ALA A 65 14.49 5.40 -5.44
N GLN A 66 15.23 4.34 -5.78
CA GLN A 66 16.44 4.38 -6.61
C GLN A 66 16.43 3.30 -7.70
N PRO A 67 16.59 3.60 -9.00
CA PRO A 67 16.90 4.89 -9.62
C PRO A 67 15.66 5.73 -10.00
N LYS A 68 15.87 7.05 -10.12
CA LYS A 68 14.86 8.11 -10.34
C LYS A 68 13.72 7.75 -11.31
N TYR A 69 12.54 7.53 -10.71
CA TYR A 69 11.20 7.98 -11.14
C TYR A 69 10.47 7.36 -12.34
N GLN A 70 10.90 6.24 -12.91
CA GLN A 70 10.05 5.56 -13.91
C GLN A 70 8.69 5.13 -13.33
N ILE A 71 8.64 4.72 -12.05
CA ILE A 71 7.39 4.28 -11.43
C ILE A 71 6.34 5.40 -11.32
N ILE A 72 6.77 6.63 -11.05
CA ILE A 72 5.83 7.76 -10.94
C ILE A 72 5.22 8.05 -12.30
N GLU A 73 5.98 7.95 -13.39
CA GLU A 73 5.46 8.12 -14.75
C GLU A 73 4.43 7.03 -15.10
N TYR A 74 4.71 5.76 -14.77
CA TYR A 74 3.75 4.68 -14.95
C TYR A 74 2.48 4.92 -14.12
N LEU A 75 2.63 5.31 -12.85
CA LEU A 75 1.50 5.59 -11.96
C LEU A 75 0.65 6.76 -12.47
N LYS A 76 1.26 7.82 -13.04
CA LYS A 76 0.52 8.93 -13.66
C LYS A 76 -0.44 8.45 -14.74
N ILE A 77 -0.01 7.49 -15.58
CA ILE A 77 -0.85 6.91 -16.63
C ILE A 77 -2.04 6.16 -16.01
N PHE A 78 -1.77 5.27 -15.04
CA PHE A 78 -2.82 4.51 -14.37
C PHE A 78 -3.82 5.39 -13.60
N TYR A 79 -3.33 6.41 -12.89
CA TYR A 79 -4.21 7.35 -12.18
C TYR A 79 -5.05 8.16 -13.15
N LYS A 80 -4.49 8.61 -14.28
CA LYS A 80 -5.24 9.34 -15.30
C LYS A 80 -6.43 8.52 -15.83
N GLU A 81 -6.21 7.24 -16.11
CA GLU A 81 -7.28 6.34 -16.56
C GLU A 81 -8.33 6.09 -15.47
N ASP A 82 -7.90 5.82 -14.24
CA ASP A 82 -8.81 5.55 -13.11
C ASP A 82 -9.65 6.78 -12.70
N ILE A 83 -9.05 7.98 -12.70
CA ILE A 83 -9.76 9.24 -12.44
C ILE A 83 -10.81 9.48 -13.52
N HIS A 84 -10.44 9.31 -14.80
CA HIS A 84 -11.37 9.51 -15.90
C HIS A 84 -12.56 8.54 -15.85
N MET A 85 -12.32 7.29 -15.43
CA MET A 85 -13.40 6.30 -15.24
C MET A 85 -14.33 6.63 -14.05
N LYS A 86 -13.80 7.16 -12.95
CA LYS A 86 -14.57 7.45 -11.73
C LYS A 86 -15.32 8.78 -11.80
N HIS A 87 -14.73 9.76 -12.50
CA HIS A 87 -15.19 11.13 -12.58
C HIS A 87 -15.26 11.60 -14.04
N PRO A 88 -16.15 11.03 -14.86
CA PRO A 88 -16.32 11.43 -16.25
C PRO A 88 -16.75 12.91 -16.41
N GLU A 89 -17.26 13.53 -15.34
CA GLU A 89 -17.63 14.93 -15.27
C GLU A 89 -16.45 15.92 -15.28
N LEU A 90 -15.25 15.47 -14.91
CA LEU A 90 -14.08 16.34 -14.83
C LEU A 90 -13.55 16.70 -16.22
N THR A 91 -13.15 17.95 -16.40
CA THR A 91 -12.48 18.36 -17.63
C THR A 91 -11.10 17.73 -17.72
N GLN A 92 -10.57 17.60 -18.94
CA GLN A 92 -9.25 17.03 -19.17
C GLN A 92 -8.13 17.79 -18.43
N LYS A 93 -8.28 19.11 -18.24
CA LYS A 93 -7.31 19.94 -17.52
C LYS A 93 -7.30 19.63 -16.02
N GLU A 94 -8.48 19.59 -15.40
CA GLU A 94 -8.63 19.25 -13.97
C GLU A 94 -8.13 17.85 -13.65
N CYS A 95 -8.36 16.88 -14.55
CA CYS A 95 -7.82 15.53 -14.41
C CYS A 95 -6.29 15.52 -14.37
N VAL A 96 -5.64 16.27 -15.27
CA VAL A 96 -4.17 16.35 -15.33
C VAL A 96 -3.61 17.03 -14.08
N GLU A 97 -4.23 18.11 -13.61
CA GLU A 97 -3.80 18.81 -12.39
C GLU A 97 -3.90 17.90 -11.15
N LEU A 98 -4.97 17.12 -11.02
CA LEU A 98 -5.17 16.20 -9.92
C LEU A 98 -4.14 15.05 -9.95
N VAL A 99 -3.87 14.48 -11.13
CA VAL A 99 -2.81 13.46 -11.32
C VAL A 99 -1.44 14.02 -10.94
N GLU A 100 -1.10 15.24 -11.36
CA GLU A 100 0.18 15.86 -11.04
C GLU A 100 0.33 16.14 -9.54
N ASN A 101 -0.75 16.53 -8.85
CA ASN A 101 -0.74 16.70 -7.40
C ASN A 101 -0.49 15.36 -6.68
N ILE A 102 -1.20 14.29 -7.07
CA ILE A 102 -0.98 12.94 -6.53
C ILE A 102 0.45 12.49 -6.77
N ALA A 103 0.96 12.66 -7.99
CA ALA A 103 2.32 12.27 -8.35
C ALA A 103 3.36 13.01 -7.49
N ARG A 104 3.19 14.31 -7.25
CA ARG A 104 4.08 15.09 -6.40
C ARG A 104 4.04 14.63 -4.94
N GLN A 105 2.88 14.28 -4.41
CA GLN A 105 2.75 13.72 -3.06
C GLN A 105 3.46 12.37 -2.94
N LEU A 106 3.27 11.48 -3.91
CA LEU A 106 3.93 10.18 -3.97
C LEU A 106 5.45 10.32 -4.11
N GLU A 107 5.92 11.23 -4.95
CA GLU A 107 7.34 11.54 -5.09
C GLU A 107 7.95 12.04 -3.77
N THR A 108 7.27 12.97 -3.11
CA THR A 108 7.69 13.48 -1.80
C THR A 108 7.77 12.36 -0.77
N LYS A 109 6.80 11.44 -0.76
CA LYS A 109 6.76 10.29 0.14
C LYS A 109 7.86 9.28 -0.18
N LEU A 110 8.07 8.93 -1.45
CA LEU A 110 9.14 8.02 -1.86
C LEU A 110 10.53 8.58 -1.52
N ASN A 111 10.71 9.90 -1.62
CA ASN A 111 11.97 10.55 -1.28
C ASN A 111 12.35 10.40 0.20
N GLN A 112 11.38 10.18 1.10
CA GLN A 112 11.66 9.85 2.51
C GLN A 112 12.42 8.53 2.67
N PHE A 113 12.32 7.62 1.69
CA PHE A 113 12.95 6.32 1.70
C PHE A 113 14.32 6.27 1.01
N THR A 114 14.87 7.44 0.64
CA THR A 114 16.24 7.53 0.10
C THR A 114 17.30 7.34 1.17
N ASP A 115 16.99 7.74 2.42
CA ASP A 115 17.81 7.50 3.59
C ASP A 115 17.43 6.15 4.22
N ILE A 116 18.40 5.25 4.31
CA ILE A 116 18.21 3.88 4.81
C ILE A 116 17.83 3.86 6.29
N ASP A 117 18.42 4.74 7.10
CA ASP A 117 18.16 4.77 8.55
C ASP A 117 16.76 5.30 8.84
N VAL A 118 16.34 6.33 8.09
CA VAL A 118 14.97 6.86 8.13
C VAL A 118 13.98 5.80 7.66
N SER A 119 14.28 5.13 6.55
CA SER A 119 13.43 4.06 5.99
C SER A 119 13.20 2.93 6.98
N LYS A 120 14.28 2.46 7.62
CA LYS A 120 14.21 1.38 8.60
C LYS A 120 13.33 1.74 9.79
N ARG A 121 13.44 2.98 10.29
CA ARG A 121 12.61 3.47 11.40
C ARG A 121 11.13 3.49 11.02
N ILE A 122 10.79 4.11 9.88
CA ILE A 122 9.40 4.22 9.40
C ILE A 122 8.79 2.84 9.19
N VAL A 123 9.51 1.93 8.50
CA VAL A 123 9.01 0.57 8.24
C VAL A 123 8.82 -0.21 9.53
N SER A 124 9.73 -0.09 10.50
CA SER A 124 9.60 -0.79 11.78
C SER A 124 8.36 -0.31 12.54
N GLU A 125 8.15 1.01 12.61
CA GLU A 125 6.98 1.61 13.24
C GLU A 125 5.67 1.19 12.55
N LEU A 126 5.63 1.18 11.22
CA LEU A 126 4.47 0.69 10.46
C LEU A 126 4.16 -0.77 10.74
N VAL A 127 5.20 -1.63 10.83
CA VAL A 127 5.02 -3.06 11.11
C VAL A 127 4.58 -3.29 12.56
N GLU A 128 5.06 -2.51 13.52
CA GLU A 128 4.59 -2.58 14.91
C GLU A 128 3.12 -2.17 15.01
N ASN A 129 2.76 -1.03 14.40
CA ASN A 129 1.40 -0.50 14.38
C ASN A 129 0.43 -1.39 13.59
N SER A 130 0.93 -2.25 12.71
CA SER A 130 0.09 -3.11 11.87
C SER A 130 -0.77 -4.12 12.61
N THR A 131 -0.43 -4.40 13.87
CA THR A 131 -1.14 -5.33 14.77
C THR A 131 -1.93 -4.61 15.86
N ASP A 132 -2.03 -3.28 15.82
CA ASP A 132 -2.79 -2.51 16.81
C ASP A 132 -4.28 -2.82 16.71
N ILE A 133 -4.81 -3.44 17.77
CA ILE A 133 -6.20 -3.85 17.90
C ILE A 133 -7.14 -2.65 17.74
N ASN A 134 -6.74 -1.46 18.21
CA ASN A 134 -7.57 -0.28 18.10
C ASN A 134 -7.75 0.14 16.63
N GLN A 135 -6.69 0.03 15.82
CA GLN A 135 -6.76 0.35 14.40
C GLN A 135 -7.51 -0.73 13.62
N LEU A 136 -7.26 -2.01 13.93
CA LEU A 136 -7.98 -3.14 13.32
C LEU A 136 -9.48 -3.08 13.60
N SER A 137 -9.89 -2.66 14.80
CA SER A 137 -11.31 -2.51 15.17
C SER A 137 -12.05 -1.41 14.40
N ARG A 138 -11.33 -0.44 13.85
CA ARG A 138 -11.90 0.66 13.05
C ARG A 138 -12.08 0.29 11.59
N LEU A 139 -11.53 -0.85 11.16
CA LEU A 139 -11.71 -1.34 9.80
C LEU A 139 -13.17 -1.71 9.55
N ASN A 140 -13.59 -1.56 8.29
CA ASN A 140 -14.90 -2.03 7.87
C ASN A 140 -14.99 -3.55 8.11
N PRO A 141 -16.04 -4.07 8.78
CA PRO A 141 -16.19 -5.49 9.08
C PRO A 141 -16.09 -6.42 7.86
N LEU A 142 -16.35 -5.92 6.64
CA LEU A 142 -16.17 -6.67 5.39
C LEU A 142 -14.70 -7.00 5.06
N TYR A 143 -13.74 -6.36 5.74
CA TYR A 143 -12.32 -6.74 5.68
C TYR A 143 -11.99 -7.92 6.59
N TYR A 144 -12.93 -8.37 7.45
CA TYR A 144 -12.72 -9.44 8.41
C TYR A 144 -11.46 -9.21 9.28
N PRO A 145 -11.36 -8.10 10.04
CA PRO A 145 -10.16 -7.77 10.81
C PRO A 145 -9.77 -8.80 11.89
N TRP A 146 -10.68 -9.73 12.22
CA TRP A 146 -10.43 -10.85 13.12
C TRP A 146 -9.83 -12.08 12.43
N LEU A 147 -9.80 -12.12 11.08
CA LEU A 147 -9.21 -13.18 10.28
C LEU A 147 -7.82 -12.78 9.83
#